data_AF-A0A6L8LTL8-F1
#
_entry.id   AF-A0A6L8LTL8-F1
#
_cell.length_a   1.000
_cell.length_b   1.000
_cell.length_c   1.000
_cell.angle_alpha   90.00
_cell.angle_beta   90.00
_cell.angle_gamma   90.00
#
_symmetry.space_group_name_H-M   'P 1'
#
loop_
_entity.id
_entity.type
_entity.pdbx_description
1 polymer ?
#
loop_
_entity_poly.entity_id
_entity_poly.type
_entity_poly.pdbx_seq_one_letter_code
_entity_poly.pdbx_strand_id
1 'polypeptide(L)'
;MNNELMTKLEQAGLKSTKNELKSKIEQAEREIILQALVQKAKQISFSLESVEAQSVVTALSAFTTIPDAPSAERALEHYSRLNDEQQLEYRQQIYAQFIRQSSMFKKLMQKS
;
A
#
# COMPACT_ATOMS: atom_id res chain seq x y z
N MET A 1 1.38 -13.10 12.61
CA MET A 1 2.67 -12.39 12.45
C MET A 1 2.79 -11.10 13.28
N ASN A 2 1.72 -10.33 13.52
CA ASN A 2 1.80 -9.03 14.23
C ASN A 2 2.10 -9.13 15.75
N ASN A 3 1.76 -10.23 16.42
CA ASN A 3 1.97 -10.34 17.88
C ASN A 3 3.43 -10.56 18.29
N GLU A 4 4.22 -11.30 17.49
CA GLU A 4 5.58 -11.70 17.91
C GLU A 4 6.58 -10.52 17.83
N LEU A 5 6.41 -9.64 16.84
CA LEU A 5 7.20 -8.41 16.69
C LEU A 5 6.89 -7.40 17.81
N MET A 6 5.62 -7.24 18.17
CA MET A 6 5.21 -6.35 19.26
C MET A 6 5.80 -6.82 20.60
N THR A 7 5.78 -8.12 20.87
CA THR A 7 6.36 -8.68 22.10
C THR A 7 7.88 -8.48 22.15
N LYS A 8 8.60 -8.65 21.04
CA LYS A 8 10.06 -8.42 20.98
C LYS A 8 10.43 -6.94 21.18
N LEU A 9 9.61 -6.02 20.68
CA LEU A 9 9.82 -4.57 20.84
C LEU A 9 9.53 -4.09 22.27
N GLU A 10 8.49 -4.64 22.92
CA GLU A 10 8.20 -4.38 24.34
C GLU A 10 9.33 -4.92 25.25
N GLN A 11 9.87 -6.10 24.94
CA GLN A 11 11.02 -6.69 25.66
C GLN A 11 12.32 -5.89 25.49
N ALA A 12 12.47 -5.12 24.40
CA ALA A 12 13.64 -4.29 24.12
C ALA A 12 13.65 -2.94 24.85
N GLY A 13 12.66 -2.64 25.72
CA GLY A 13 12.65 -1.44 26.56
C GLY A 13 12.30 -0.13 25.82
N LEU A 14 11.81 -0.23 24.58
CA LEU A 14 11.24 0.92 23.85
C LEU A 14 9.94 1.34 24.53
N LYS A 15 9.99 2.41 25.34
CA LYS A 15 8.82 3.06 25.98
C LYS A 15 7.94 3.81 24.97
N SER A 16 7.62 3.19 23.83
CA SER A 16 6.65 3.69 22.88
C SER A 16 5.28 3.12 23.23
N THR A 17 4.23 3.94 23.13
CA THR A 17 2.87 3.43 23.36
C THR A 17 2.53 2.34 22.34
N LYS A 18 1.69 1.36 22.69
CA LYS A 18 1.26 0.28 21.78
C LYS A 18 0.77 0.80 20.41
N ASN A 19 0.14 1.98 20.39
CA ASN A 19 -0.31 2.64 19.17
C ASN A 19 0.83 3.19 18.32
N GLU A 20 1.86 3.75 18.96
CA GLU A 20 3.06 4.26 18.29
C GLU A 20 3.89 3.11 17.69
N LEU A 21 4.07 2.00 18.43
CA LEU A 21 4.73 0.81 17.91
C LEU A 21 3.96 0.21 16.74
N LYS A 22 2.64 0.10 16.84
CA LYS A 22 1.78 -0.34 15.74
C LYS A 22 1.94 0.54 14.50
N SER A 23 1.95 1.86 14.66
CA SER A 23 2.15 2.80 13.56
C SER A 23 3.53 2.65 12.91
N LYS A 24 4.58 2.43 13.70
CA LYS A 24 5.95 2.21 13.20
C LYS A 24 6.07 0.91 12.41
N ILE A 25 5.42 -0.16 12.89
CA ILE A 25 5.37 -1.45 12.18
C ILE A 25 4.60 -1.29 10.86
N GLU A 26 3.41 -0.68 10.89
CA GLU A 26 2.62 -0.44 9.67
C GLU A 26 3.40 0.41 8.65
N GLN A 27 4.18 1.40 9.11
CA GLN A 27 5.03 2.20 8.24
C GLN A 27 6.18 1.37 7.63
N ALA A 28 6.88 0.58 8.44
CA ALA A 28 7.98 -0.27 7.94
C ALA A 28 7.48 -1.31 6.93
N GLU A 29 6.31 -1.93 7.17
CA GLU A 29 5.67 -2.85 6.23
C GLU A 29 5.33 -2.17 4.89
N ARG A 30 4.82 -0.92 4.93
CA ARG A 30 4.55 -0.14 3.71
C ARG A 30 5.81 0.17 2.92
N GLU A 31 6.90 0.53 3.60
CA GLU A 31 8.18 0.83 2.94
C GLU A 31 8.73 -0.39 2.20
N ILE A 32 8.61 -1.59 2.79
CA ILE A 32 9.00 -2.85 2.14
C ILE A 32 8.16 -3.12 0.88
N ILE A 33 6.83 -2.97 0.97
CA ILE A 33 5.92 -3.15 -0.17
C ILE A 33 6.23 -2.14 -1.27
N LEU A 34 6.45 -0.87 -0.91
CA LEU A 34 6.80 0.19 -1.86
C LEU A 34 8.10 -0.14 -2.61
N GLN A 35 9.13 -0.59 -1.88
CA GLN A 35 10.39 -1.00 -2.49
C GLN A 35 10.20 -2.17 -3.47
N ALA A 36 9.42 -3.19 -3.08
CA ALA A 36 9.11 -4.33 -3.95
C ALA A 36 8.38 -3.89 -5.23
N LEU A 37 7.38 -3.01 -5.11
CA LEU A 37 6.64 -2.46 -6.25
C LEU A 37 7.52 -1.63 -7.19
N VAL A 38 8.43 -0.82 -6.65
CA VAL A 38 9.40 -0.06 -7.46
C VAL A 38 10.35 -1.00 -8.21
N GLN A 39 10.81 -2.07 -7.58
CA GLN A 39 11.63 -3.08 -8.27
C GLN A 39 10.84 -3.80 -9.36
N LYS A 40 9.60 -4.21 -9.08
CA LYS A 40 8.72 -4.84 -10.07
C LYS A 40 8.41 -3.90 -11.24
N ALA A 41 8.16 -2.62 -10.98
CA ALA A 41 7.97 -1.60 -12.03
C ALA A 41 9.16 -1.55 -12.99
N LYS A 42 10.38 -1.54 -12.46
CA LYS A 42 11.60 -1.58 -13.27
C LYS A 42 11.70 -2.87 -14.09
N GLN A 43 11.38 -4.02 -13.51
CA GLN A 43 11.42 -5.32 -14.20
C GLN A 43 10.46 -5.38 -15.39
N ILE A 44 9.26 -4.82 -15.26
CA ILE A 44 8.26 -4.82 -16.34
C ILE A 44 8.38 -3.61 -17.28
N SER A 45 9.49 -2.86 -17.20
CA SER A 45 9.72 -1.63 -17.98
C SER A 45 8.62 -0.56 -17.82
N PHE A 46 7.99 -0.54 -16.65
CA PHE A 46 6.98 0.46 -16.31
C PHE A 46 7.67 1.79 -15.97
N SER A 47 7.44 2.82 -16.79
CA SER A 47 8.05 4.14 -16.57
C SER A 47 7.45 4.80 -15.32
N LEU A 48 8.29 5.04 -14.31
CA LEU A 48 7.93 5.79 -13.11
C LEU A 48 8.14 7.31 -13.27
N GLU A 49 8.42 7.79 -14.49
CA GLU A 49 8.64 9.20 -14.78
C GLU A 49 7.34 10.00 -14.87
N SER A 50 6.21 9.32 -15.09
CA SER A 50 4.89 9.95 -15.10
C SER A 50 4.29 10.06 -13.70
N VAL A 51 3.57 11.15 -13.45
CA VAL A 51 2.82 11.35 -12.21
C VAL A 51 1.82 10.21 -12.03
N GLU A 52 1.19 9.77 -13.11
CA GLU A 52 0.22 8.68 -13.15
C GLU A 52 0.80 7.36 -12.63
N ALA A 53 2.01 6.99 -13.08
CA ALA A 53 2.70 5.77 -12.68
C ALA A 53 3.09 5.77 -11.20
N GLN A 54 3.64 6.90 -10.71
CA GLN A 54 3.97 7.07 -9.29
C GLN A 54 2.71 6.97 -8.42
N SER A 55 1.60 7.49 -8.92
CA SER A 55 0.33 7.50 -8.23
C SER A 55 -0.28 6.09 -8.07
N VAL A 56 -0.11 5.21 -9.06
CA VAL A 56 -0.51 3.79 -8.99
C VAL A 56 0.33 3.04 -7.96
N VAL A 57 1.65 3.18 -8.01
CA VAL A 57 2.57 2.52 -7.06
C VAL A 57 2.28 2.98 -5.62
N THR A 58 2.05 4.28 -5.43
CA THR A 58 1.71 4.86 -4.13
C THR A 58 0.38 4.31 -3.62
N ALA A 59 -0.67 4.30 -4.44
CA ALA A 59 -1.97 3.78 -4.05
C ALA A 59 -1.87 2.29 -3.66
N LEU A 60 -1.21 1.46 -4.46
CA LEU A 60 -0.98 0.04 -4.19
C LEU A 60 -0.20 -0.20 -2.87
N SER A 61 0.79 0.65 -2.56
CA SER A 61 1.54 0.56 -1.30
C SER A 61 0.73 0.97 -0.06
N ALA A 62 -0.28 1.83 -0.21
CA ALA A 62 -1.02 2.42 0.90
C ALA A 62 -2.20 1.57 1.38
N PHE A 63 -2.55 0.49 0.66
CA PHE A 63 -3.66 -0.44 0.95
C PHE A 63 -3.45 -1.38 2.15
N THR A 64 -2.64 -1.03 3.15
CA THR A 64 -2.33 -1.92 4.27
C THR A 64 -3.46 -2.01 5.31
N THR A 65 -4.57 -2.60 4.88
CA THR A 65 -5.19 -3.72 5.61
C THR A 65 -5.02 -5.06 4.85
N ILE A 66 -4.10 -5.08 3.86
CA ILE A 66 -3.59 -6.19 3.00
C ILE A 66 -4.24 -6.18 1.60
N PRO A 67 -3.43 -5.91 0.56
CA PRO A 67 -2.88 -6.96 -0.29
C PRO A 67 -1.44 -7.23 0.10
N ASP A 68 -1.08 -8.50 0.21
CA ASP A 68 0.31 -8.93 0.36
C ASP A 68 1.14 -8.40 -0.83
N ALA A 69 2.44 -8.20 -0.65
CA ALA A 69 3.33 -7.71 -1.72
C ALA A 69 3.10 -8.44 -3.07
N PRO A 70 2.90 -9.78 -3.12
CA PRO A 70 2.56 -10.48 -4.35
C PRO A 70 1.28 -10.02 -5.05
N SER A 71 0.25 -9.63 -4.29
CA SER A 71 -1.00 -9.13 -4.85
C SER A 71 -0.86 -7.72 -5.41
N ALA A 72 -0.08 -6.86 -4.74
CA ALA A 72 0.24 -5.52 -5.24
C ALA A 72 1.10 -5.59 -6.52
N GLU A 73 2.08 -6.50 -6.57
CA GLU A 73 2.89 -6.75 -7.78
C GLU A 73 2.05 -7.24 -8.96
N ARG A 74 1.10 -8.16 -8.72
CA ARG A 74 0.17 -8.63 -9.76
C ARG A 74 -0.73 -7.52 -10.30
N ALA A 75 -1.19 -6.62 -9.43
CA ALA A 75 -1.99 -5.47 -9.85
C ALA A 75 -1.17 -4.50 -10.73
N LEU A 76 0.10 -4.26 -10.37
CA LEU A 76 1.02 -3.45 -11.17
C LEU A 76 1.32 -4.09 -12.52
N GLU A 77 1.54 -5.41 -12.56
CA GLU A 77 1.76 -6.16 -13.79
C GLU A 77 0.52 -6.15 -14.69
N HIS A 78 -0.68 -6.28 -14.12
CA HIS A 78 -1.93 -6.13 -14.87
C HIS A 78 -2.05 -4.73 -15.48
N TYR A 79 -1.82 -3.67 -14.68
CA TYR A 79 -1.86 -2.29 -15.15
C TYR A 79 -0.93 -2.04 -16.33
N SER A 80 0.30 -2.57 -16.30
CA SER A 80 1.28 -2.40 -17.37
C SER A 80 0.87 -3.01 -18.73
N ARG A 81 -0.11 -3.92 -18.74
CA ARG A 81 -0.60 -4.61 -19.94
C ARG A 81 -1.85 -3.96 -20.53
N LEU A 82 -2.44 -2.98 -19.83
CA LEU A 82 -3.64 -2.28 -20.25
C LEU A 82 -3.31 -1.18 -21.25
N ASN A 83 -4.24 -0.89 -22.16
CA ASN A 83 -4.17 0.32 -22.99
C ASN A 83 -4.51 1.58 -22.19
N ASP A 84 -4.34 2.77 -22.76
CA ASP A 84 -4.48 4.04 -22.04
C ASP A 84 -5.87 4.25 -21.41
N GLU A 85 -6.94 3.87 -22.12
CA GLU A 85 -8.32 4.00 -21.63
C GLU A 85 -8.58 3.04 -20.47
N GLN A 86 -8.16 1.79 -20.60
CA GLN A 86 -8.24 0.78 -19.55
C GLN A 86 -7.37 1.14 -18.34
N GLN A 87 -6.20 1.73 -18.56
CA GLN A 87 -5.35 2.23 -17.49
C GLN A 87 -6.05 3.34 -16.71
N LEU A 88 -6.72 4.27 -17.39
CA LEU A 88 -7.47 5.33 -16.72
C LEU A 88 -8.57 4.75 -15.82
N GLU A 89 -9.39 3.84 -16.35
CA GLU A 89 -10.45 3.16 -15.58
C GLU A 89 -9.87 2.38 -14.39
N TYR A 90 -8.82 1.60 -14.61
CA TYR A 90 -8.20 0.79 -13.57
C TYR A 90 -7.61 1.66 -12.45
N ARG A 91 -7.01 2.80 -12.79
CA ARG A 91 -6.53 3.78 -11.82
C ARG A 91 -7.67 4.29 -10.95
N GLN A 92 -8.79 4.66 -11.57
CA GLN A 92 -9.97 5.14 -10.84
C GLN A 92 -10.54 4.05 -9.92
N GLN A 93 -10.52 2.78 -10.33
CA GLN A 93 -10.92 1.65 -9.49
C GLN A 93 -9.98 1.46 -8.29
N ILE A 94 -8.67 1.50 -8.50
CA ILE A 94 -7.65 1.47 -7.42
C ILE A 94 -7.89 2.64 -6.46
N TYR A 95 -8.12 3.86 -6.97
CA TYR A 95 -8.39 5.02 -6.13
C TYR A 95 -9.69 4.92 -5.36
N ALA A 96 -10.77 4.48 -5.99
CA ALA A 96 -12.06 4.31 -5.34
C ALA A 96 -11.97 3.27 -4.21
N GLN A 97 -11.24 2.17 -4.43
CA GLN A 97 -10.94 1.19 -3.40
C GLN A 97 -10.09 1.80 -2.27
N PHE A 98 -9.09 2.64 -2.60
CA PHE A 98 -8.21 3.28 -1.61
C PHE A 98 -9.02 4.22 -0.71
N ILE A 99 -9.85 5.07 -1.32
CA ILE A 99 -10.73 6.00 -0.59
C ILE A 99 -11.66 5.22 0.32
N ARG A 100 -12.32 4.16 -0.17
CA ARG A 100 -13.24 3.32 0.63
C ARG A 100 -12.55 2.65 1.81
N GLN A 101 -11.28 2.26 1.67
CA GLN A 101 -10.53 1.63 2.75
C GLN A 101 -9.88 2.62 3.72
N SER A 102 -9.75 3.89 3.32
CA SER A 102 -9.19 4.94 4.16
C SER A 102 -9.95 5.07 5.48
N SER A 103 -9.19 5.32 6.55
CA SER A 103 -9.75 5.53 7.89
C SER A 103 -10.70 6.74 7.92
N MET A 104 -10.52 7.71 7.03
CA MET A 104 -11.41 8.87 6.88
C MET A 104 -12.79 8.48 6.32
N PHE A 105 -12.84 7.69 5.25
CA PHE A 105 -14.11 7.21 4.69
C PHE A 105 -14.85 6.29 5.66
N LYS A 106 -14.13 5.37 6.33
CA LYS A 106 -14.71 4.51 7.38
C LYS A 106 -15.29 5.34 8.54
N LYS A 107 -14.60 6.39 8.99
CA LYS A 107 -15.10 7.31 10.03
C LYS A 107 -16.31 8.13 9.60
N LEU A 108 -16.39 8.51 8.32
CA LEU A 108 -17.55 9.22 7.76
C LEU A 108 -18.78 8.29 7.68
N MET A 109 -18.61 7.07 7.19
CA MET A 109 -19.70 6.09 7.07
C MET A 109 -20.20 5.56 8.43
N GLN A 110 -19.37 5.57 9.48
CA GLN A 110 -19.78 5.19 10.84
C GLN A 110 -20.55 6.28 11.60
N LYS A 111 -20.65 7.49 11.03
CA LYS A 111 -21.39 8.62 11.62
C LYS A 111 -22.77 8.84 10.96
N SER A 112 -23.16 8.01 10.00
CA SER A 112 -24.53 7.94 9.45
C SER A 112 -25.29 6.76 10.07
#